data_AF-A0A429PTK5-F1
#
_entry.id   AF-A0A429PTK5-F1
#
_cell.length_a   1.000
_cell.length_b   1.000
_cell.length_c   1.000
_cell.angle_alpha   90.00
_cell.angle_beta   90.00
_cell.angle_gamma   90.00
#
_symmetry.space_group_name_H-M   'P 1'
#
loop_
_entity.id
_entity.type
_entity.pdbx_description
1 polymer ?
#
loop_
_entity_poly.entity_id
_entity_poly.type
_entity_poly.pdbx_seq_one_letter_code
_entity_poly.pdbx_strand_id
1 'polypeptide(L)'
;MDRTTTRPSGRRWLGGALALAVGSGLVLVGGAGTAQAADVNVAKNAGFENGLANWACSAGSGAAVSSPVRTGAGALKASPAGLDNAKCVQTVAVKPNSTYTLSAWVQGGYAYLGANNTGTGTGSVSTWTPDSPSWKQLTTTFTTGASTTSVEIYTHGWYGTSPYLVDDVSVYGPDGGGGQDPDPVVPSTPAGLAAGTVTSSSVSLSWGAVSGATGYKVYRDGANPQTVSGTSATVTGLTADTAYQFQVSATNAAGESAKSAAVSARTAKNTNPGPGPSVPKHAVTGYWQNFDNGAAKQKLRDVQAAYDIIAVSFADSTTTPGQIVFNLDPAVGYASVADFKADVAAKKAAGKSVIISVGGEKGNVTINSDASATAFANSAYALMQEYGFNGVDIDLEHGINSTYLTKALRQLSAKAGSSLVLTMAPQTIDMQSTGTEYFKTALAVKDILTVVNMQYYNSGSMLGCDGKVYSQGSVDFLTALACIQIQGGLDPSQVGLGVPASTRGAGSGYVDPQIVKNALDCLTKLTGCGTFKPAQAWPSLRGAMTWSTNWDATAGNAWSNAVGPHVHGLP
;
A
#
# COMPACT_ATOMS: atom_id res chain seq x y z
N MET A 1 -49.81 6.69 -39.99
CA MET A 1 -48.96 6.74 -41.20
C MET A 1 -47.67 6.01 -40.82
N ASP A 2 -47.70 4.68 -40.70
CA ASP A 2 -47.42 3.69 -41.77
C ASP A 2 -46.00 3.88 -42.36
N ARG A 3 -45.14 2.88 -42.58
CA ARG A 3 -45.08 1.44 -42.22
C ARG A 3 -43.73 0.93 -42.81
N THR A 4 -43.02 0.08 -42.04
CA THR A 4 -42.32 -1.15 -42.47
C THR A 4 -41.35 -1.23 -43.67
N THR A 5 -40.10 -1.62 -43.34
CA THR A 5 -39.29 -2.76 -43.86
C THR A 5 -39.51 -3.32 -45.28
N THR A 6 -38.41 -3.62 -46.01
CA THR A 6 -38.05 -5.00 -46.48
C THR A 6 -36.78 -5.04 -47.36
N ARG A 7 -35.88 -5.98 -47.05
CA ARG A 7 -35.06 -6.73 -48.05
C ARG A 7 -35.87 -7.97 -48.45
N PRO A 8 -35.73 -8.54 -49.68
CA PRO A 8 -34.90 -9.76 -49.84
C PRO A 8 -34.28 -9.92 -51.27
N SER A 9 -33.09 -10.52 -51.43
CA SER A 9 -32.78 -11.92 -51.84
C SER A 9 -32.28 -12.11 -53.31
N GLY A 10 -30.98 -12.40 -53.44
CA GLY A 10 -30.32 -13.49 -54.19
C GLY A 10 -30.59 -13.81 -55.67
N ARG A 11 -29.52 -13.94 -56.48
CA ARG A 11 -29.09 -15.21 -57.15
C ARG A 11 -27.85 -15.08 -58.07
N ARG A 12 -27.03 -16.16 -58.05
CA ARG A 12 -26.23 -16.82 -59.14
C ARG A 12 -24.95 -16.12 -59.63
N TRP A 13 -23.75 -16.69 -59.42
CA TRP A 13 -23.04 -17.87 -60.04
C TRP A 13 -22.12 -17.48 -61.23
N LEU A 14 -20.81 -17.62 -60.97
CA LEU A 14 -19.67 -18.04 -61.83
C LEU A 14 -19.42 -17.44 -63.23
N GLY A 15 -18.16 -17.03 -63.43
CA GLY A 15 -17.41 -17.25 -64.69
C GLY A 15 -16.48 -16.11 -65.10
N GLY A 16 -15.20 -16.40 -65.32
CA GLY A 16 -14.34 -15.61 -66.21
C GLY A 16 -12.96 -15.25 -65.67
N ALA A 17 -12.01 -16.19 -65.78
CA ALA A 17 -10.58 -15.93 -65.72
C ALA A 17 -10.12 -15.11 -66.94
N LEU A 18 -9.16 -14.20 -66.75
CA LEU A 18 -8.34 -13.70 -67.85
C LEU A 18 -6.87 -13.90 -67.52
N ALA A 19 -6.30 -14.89 -68.21
CA ALA A 19 -4.88 -15.21 -68.24
C ALA A 19 -4.15 -14.27 -69.21
N LEU A 20 -2.96 -13.83 -68.82
CA LEU A 20 -1.96 -13.30 -69.74
C LEU A 20 -0.71 -14.17 -69.54
N ALA A 21 -0.52 -15.07 -70.51
CA ALA A 21 0.66 -15.91 -70.64
C ALA A 21 1.65 -15.24 -71.60
N VAL A 22 2.89 -15.09 -71.16
CA VAL A 22 4.06 -15.05 -72.04
C VAL A 22 5.13 -15.92 -71.37
N GLY A 23 5.26 -17.16 -71.84
CA GLY A 23 6.50 -17.94 -71.74
C GLY A 23 7.40 -17.58 -72.92
N SER A 24 8.67 -17.96 -73.00
CA SER A 24 9.60 -18.63 -72.11
C SER A 24 10.99 -18.28 -72.67
N GLY A 25 11.96 -18.03 -71.80
CA GLY A 25 13.35 -17.77 -72.16
C GLY A 25 14.24 -18.23 -71.02
N LEU A 26 14.31 -19.55 -70.85
CA LEU A 26 15.13 -20.20 -69.83
C LEU A 26 16.59 -20.15 -70.29
N VAL A 27 17.43 -19.34 -69.61
CA VAL A 27 18.86 -19.61 -69.51
C VAL A 27 19.16 -19.89 -68.04
N LEU A 28 19.33 -21.17 -67.74
CA LEU A 28 19.87 -21.65 -66.47
C LEU A 28 21.32 -21.15 -66.34
N VAL A 29 21.54 -20.18 -65.46
CA VAL A 29 22.83 -20.06 -64.76
C VAL A 29 22.56 -20.43 -63.32
N GLY A 30 23.02 -21.62 -62.95
CA GLY A 30 22.93 -22.12 -61.58
C GLY A 30 23.72 -21.22 -60.63
N GLY A 31 23.02 -20.67 -59.65
CA GLY A 31 23.59 -20.22 -58.39
C GLY A 31 22.72 -20.80 -57.30
N ALA A 32 23.15 -21.92 -56.70
CA ALA A 32 22.57 -22.41 -55.47
C ALA A 32 22.87 -21.38 -54.37
N GLY A 33 22.01 -20.36 -54.25
CA GLY A 33 21.99 -19.51 -53.06
C GLY A 33 21.50 -20.38 -51.91
N THR A 34 22.41 -20.90 -51.10
CA THR A 34 22.08 -21.54 -49.83
C THR A 34 21.25 -20.55 -49.02
N ALA A 35 20.02 -20.91 -48.64
CA ALA A 35 19.26 -20.15 -47.66
C ALA A 35 20.14 -20.01 -46.40
N GLN A 36 20.59 -18.80 -46.08
CA GLN A 36 21.29 -18.55 -44.83
C GLN A 36 20.26 -18.58 -43.70
N ALA A 37 20.52 -19.39 -42.66
CA ALA A 37 19.74 -19.34 -41.43
C ALA A 37 19.77 -17.91 -40.86
N ALA A 38 18.65 -17.44 -40.31
CA ALA A 38 18.56 -16.14 -39.67
C ALA A 38 19.56 -16.03 -38.51
N ASP A 39 20.01 -14.82 -38.20
CA ASP A 39 20.84 -14.57 -37.03
C ASP A 39 20.06 -14.88 -35.75
N VAL A 40 20.76 -15.49 -34.79
CA VAL A 40 20.20 -15.99 -33.54
C VAL A 40 21.07 -15.59 -32.35
N ASN A 41 20.50 -15.57 -31.15
CA ASN A 41 21.30 -15.56 -29.93
C ASN A 41 21.89 -16.96 -29.70
N VAL A 42 23.22 -17.09 -29.83
CA VAL A 42 23.93 -18.36 -29.61
C VAL A 42 24.37 -18.57 -28.16
N ALA A 43 24.16 -17.59 -27.27
CA ALA A 43 24.34 -17.77 -25.83
C ALA A 43 23.27 -18.73 -25.27
N LYS A 44 23.63 -19.46 -24.22
CA LYS A 44 22.75 -20.43 -23.54
C LYS A 44 22.46 -20.03 -22.12
N ASN A 45 21.24 -20.35 -21.66
CA ASN A 45 20.72 -19.90 -20.37
C ASN A 45 20.98 -18.39 -20.17
N ALA A 46 20.66 -17.60 -21.20
CA ALA A 46 21.03 -16.19 -21.32
C ALA A 46 20.56 -15.29 -20.16
N GLY A 47 19.39 -15.61 -19.59
CA GLY A 47 18.80 -14.94 -18.42
C GLY A 47 19.00 -15.68 -17.10
N PHE A 48 19.82 -16.73 -17.06
CA PHE A 48 20.07 -17.52 -15.83
C PHE A 48 18.82 -18.15 -15.18
N GLU A 49 17.78 -18.38 -15.98
CA GLU A 49 16.50 -19.00 -15.58
C GLU A 49 16.66 -20.44 -15.08
N ASN A 50 17.70 -21.13 -15.54
CA ASN A 50 18.04 -22.50 -15.13
C ASN A 50 19.34 -22.53 -14.31
N GLY A 51 19.44 -21.63 -13.34
CA GLY A 51 20.63 -21.53 -12.49
C GLY A 51 21.86 -21.11 -13.30
N LEU A 52 22.99 -21.78 -13.07
CA LEU A 52 24.23 -21.58 -13.83
C LEU A 52 24.43 -22.63 -14.93
N ALA A 53 23.36 -23.28 -15.42
CA ALA A 53 23.49 -24.21 -16.53
C ALA A 53 24.22 -23.53 -17.71
N ASN A 54 25.24 -24.20 -18.26
CA ASN A 54 26.13 -23.71 -19.32
C ASN A 54 27.05 -22.52 -18.96
N TRP A 55 27.12 -22.14 -17.68
CA TRP A 55 28.01 -21.09 -17.19
C TRP A 55 28.93 -21.65 -16.10
N ALA A 56 30.20 -21.23 -16.13
CA ALA A 56 31.17 -21.59 -15.10
C ALA A 56 31.74 -20.33 -14.47
N CYS A 57 31.65 -20.22 -13.15
CA CYS A 57 32.19 -19.09 -12.40
C CYS A 57 33.41 -19.51 -11.59
N SER A 58 34.48 -18.70 -11.64
CA SER A 58 35.73 -18.95 -10.93
C SER A 58 35.49 -19.08 -9.43
N ALA A 59 36.18 -20.03 -8.78
CA ALA A 59 36.12 -20.24 -7.34
C ALA A 59 34.71 -20.37 -6.72
N GLY A 60 33.68 -20.73 -7.50
CA GLY A 60 32.29 -20.76 -7.01
C GLY A 60 31.71 -19.38 -6.67
N SER A 61 32.28 -18.32 -7.25
CA SER A 61 31.95 -16.92 -6.97
C SER A 61 30.57 -16.47 -7.48
N GLY A 62 29.94 -17.24 -8.37
CA GLY A 62 28.66 -16.93 -8.98
C GLY A 62 27.51 -17.79 -8.46
N ALA A 63 26.32 -17.19 -8.41
CA ALA A 63 25.06 -17.88 -8.15
C ALA A 63 23.93 -17.21 -8.97
N ALA A 64 22.95 -18.00 -9.39
CA ALA A 64 21.71 -17.43 -9.92
C ALA A 64 20.83 -16.93 -8.75
N VAL A 65 20.21 -15.76 -8.92
CA VAL A 65 19.34 -15.12 -7.93
C VAL A 65 17.98 -14.80 -8.53
N SER A 66 16.94 -14.75 -7.69
CA SER A 66 15.58 -14.36 -8.08
C SER A 66 15.25 -12.89 -7.80
N SER A 67 16.19 -12.15 -7.20
CA SER A 67 16.10 -10.70 -7.03
C SER A 67 17.48 -10.10 -6.66
N PRO A 68 17.88 -8.96 -7.25
CA PRO A 68 17.23 -8.30 -8.37
C PRO A 68 17.41 -9.09 -9.68
N VAL A 69 16.39 -9.04 -10.55
CA VAL A 69 16.37 -9.59 -11.92
C VAL A 69 15.93 -8.48 -12.88
N ARG A 70 16.39 -8.48 -14.14
CA ARG A 70 15.93 -7.50 -15.14
C ARG A 70 14.68 -8.01 -15.83
N THR A 71 14.75 -9.23 -16.36
CA THR A 71 13.60 -9.95 -16.91
C THR A 71 13.58 -11.38 -16.40
N GLY A 72 12.52 -12.13 -16.67
CA GLY A 72 12.44 -13.53 -16.24
C GLY A 72 12.42 -13.72 -14.71
N ALA A 73 12.92 -14.86 -14.26
CA ALA A 73 12.99 -15.28 -12.86
C ALA A 73 14.43 -15.42 -12.33
N GLY A 74 15.44 -15.29 -13.21
CA GLY A 74 16.84 -15.44 -12.87
C GLY A 74 17.70 -14.22 -13.19
N ALA A 75 18.83 -14.10 -12.51
CA ALA A 75 19.97 -13.29 -12.91
C ALA A 75 21.23 -13.89 -12.28
N LEU A 76 22.39 -13.71 -12.91
CA LEU A 76 23.67 -14.03 -12.27
C LEU A 76 24.01 -12.96 -11.25
N LYS A 77 24.40 -13.37 -10.04
CA LYS A 77 25.13 -12.55 -9.07
C LYS A 77 26.51 -13.16 -8.86
N ALA A 78 27.56 -12.41 -9.14
CA ALA A 78 28.94 -12.87 -9.01
C ALA A 78 29.72 -11.95 -8.06
N SER A 79 30.42 -12.55 -7.10
CA SER A 79 31.01 -11.85 -5.95
C SER A 79 32.54 -11.98 -5.95
N PRO A 80 33.28 -10.92 -6.33
CA PRO A 80 34.74 -10.91 -6.26
C PRO A 80 35.25 -11.16 -4.82
N ALA A 81 36.34 -11.92 -4.69
CA ALA A 81 36.93 -12.25 -3.38
C ALA A 81 38.45 -12.42 -3.48
N GLY A 82 39.20 -11.70 -2.63
CA GLY A 82 40.66 -11.74 -2.66
C GLY A 82 41.23 -11.35 -4.04
N LEU A 83 41.96 -12.28 -4.66
CA LEU A 83 42.53 -12.15 -6.02
C LEU A 83 41.64 -12.78 -7.10
N ASP A 84 40.39 -13.10 -6.80
CA ASP A 84 39.40 -13.56 -7.78
C ASP A 84 38.46 -12.40 -8.14
N ASN A 85 38.31 -12.12 -9.43
CA ASN A 85 37.42 -11.08 -9.94
C ASN A 85 36.01 -11.61 -10.24
N ALA A 86 35.68 -12.82 -9.76
CA ALA A 86 34.44 -13.52 -10.01
C ALA A 86 34.10 -13.64 -11.50
N LYS A 87 35.04 -14.15 -12.29
CA LYS A 87 34.85 -14.35 -13.73
C LYS A 87 33.87 -15.49 -13.97
N CYS A 88 32.80 -15.21 -14.70
CA CYS A 88 31.86 -16.21 -15.20
C CYS A 88 31.99 -16.32 -16.72
N VAL A 89 32.04 -17.54 -17.24
CA VAL A 89 32.28 -17.82 -18.66
C VAL A 89 31.26 -18.78 -19.25
N GLN A 90 31.06 -18.66 -20.55
CA GLN A 90 30.35 -19.63 -21.37
C GLN A 90 31.07 -19.79 -22.72
N THR A 91 31.17 -21.01 -23.21
CA THR A 91 31.64 -21.28 -24.58
C THR A 91 30.45 -21.39 -25.50
N VAL A 92 30.40 -20.54 -26.53
CA VAL A 92 29.33 -20.52 -27.54
C VAL A 92 29.83 -21.06 -28.88
N ALA A 93 28.96 -21.75 -29.61
CA ALA A 93 29.24 -22.20 -30.98
C ALA A 93 29.03 -21.04 -31.96
N VAL A 94 30.00 -20.82 -32.85
CA VAL A 94 29.99 -19.74 -33.83
C VAL A 94 30.38 -20.24 -35.21
N LYS A 95 30.09 -19.48 -36.26
CA LYS A 95 30.57 -19.74 -37.62
C LYS A 95 31.91 -19.04 -37.84
N PRO A 96 32.83 -19.62 -38.64
CA PRO A 96 34.02 -18.91 -39.11
C PRO A 96 33.69 -17.65 -39.92
N ASN A 97 34.59 -16.67 -39.93
CA ASN A 97 34.49 -15.42 -40.69
C ASN A 97 33.15 -14.67 -40.52
N SER A 98 32.57 -14.71 -39.32
CA SER A 98 31.23 -14.16 -39.04
C SER A 98 31.30 -13.14 -37.92
N THR A 99 30.50 -12.08 -38.03
CA THR A 99 30.40 -11.02 -37.02
C THR A 99 29.26 -11.30 -36.06
N TYR A 100 29.51 -11.10 -34.76
CA TYR A 100 28.54 -11.24 -33.69
C TYR A 100 28.47 -9.96 -32.87
N THR A 101 27.26 -9.63 -32.40
CA THR A 101 27.03 -8.61 -31.38
C THR A 101 26.91 -9.27 -30.02
N LEU A 102 27.80 -8.93 -29.09
CA LEU A 102 27.76 -9.39 -27.70
C LEU A 102 27.16 -8.28 -26.82
N SER A 103 26.10 -8.59 -26.09
CA SER A 103 25.48 -7.68 -25.12
C SER A 103 25.04 -8.40 -23.85
N ALA A 104 24.91 -7.66 -22.76
CA ALA A 104 24.33 -8.14 -21.51
C ALA A 104 23.85 -6.94 -20.69
N TRP A 105 22.84 -7.13 -19.86
CA TRP A 105 22.45 -6.14 -18.86
C TRP A 105 23.20 -6.40 -17.56
N VAL A 106 23.74 -5.33 -16.97
CA VAL A 106 24.53 -5.43 -15.74
C VAL A 106 24.06 -4.42 -14.70
N GLN A 107 24.27 -4.76 -13.42
CA GLN A 107 24.04 -3.87 -12.28
C GLN A 107 25.18 -4.05 -11.27
N GLY A 108 25.59 -2.97 -10.60
CA GLY A 108 26.69 -2.96 -9.64
C GLY A 108 28.03 -2.45 -10.19
N GLY A 109 29.03 -2.48 -9.32
CA GLY A 109 30.35 -1.85 -9.53
C GLY A 109 31.29 -2.66 -10.42
N TYR A 110 31.94 -1.99 -11.37
CA TYR A 110 33.02 -2.52 -12.21
C TYR A 110 32.70 -3.80 -12.97
N ALA A 111 31.51 -3.86 -13.59
CA ALA A 111 31.09 -5.01 -14.40
C ALA A 111 31.68 -4.94 -15.82
N TYR A 112 32.34 -6.02 -16.24
CA TYR A 112 32.92 -6.21 -17.57
C TYR A 112 32.15 -7.28 -18.34
N LEU A 113 32.09 -7.11 -19.67
CA LEU A 113 31.57 -8.07 -20.63
C LEU A 113 32.56 -8.21 -21.77
N GLY A 114 32.88 -9.43 -22.20
CA GLY A 114 33.81 -9.63 -23.30
C GLY A 114 33.80 -11.03 -23.91
N ALA A 115 34.63 -11.18 -24.94
CA ALA A 115 34.84 -12.45 -25.65
C ALA A 115 36.33 -12.69 -25.89
N ASN A 116 36.78 -13.92 -25.70
CA ASN A 116 38.15 -14.39 -25.92
C ASN A 116 38.20 -15.39 -27.09
N ASN A 117 39.41 -15.62 -27.61
CA ASN A 117 39.68 -16.66 -28.60
C ASN A 117 38.91 -16.48 -29.93
N THR A 118 38.73 -15.23 -30.36
CA THR A 118 37.98 -14.91 -31.60
C THR A 118 38.71 -15.37 -32.87
N GLY A 119 40.02 -15.63 -32.82
CA GLY A 119 40.79 -16.19 -33.94
C GLY A 119 41.25 -15.20 -35.02
N THR A 120 41.11 -13.89 -34.78
CA THR A 120 41.50 -12.81 -35.72
C THR A 120 42.83 -12.12 -35.39
N GLY A 121 43.57 -12.60 -34.38
CA GLY A 121 44.84 -12.00 -33.96
C GLY A 121 44.71 -10.78 -33.01
N THR A 122 43.50 -10.24 -32.80
CA THR A 122 43.22 -9.17 -31.82
C THR A 122 42.78 -9.68 -30.43
N GLY A 123 42.99 -10.97 -30.14
CA GLY A 123 43.01 -11.58 -28.80
C GLY A 123 41.67 -11.66 -28.05
N SER A 124 41.07 -10.52 -27.74
CA SER A 124 39.86 -10.39 -26.92
C SER A 124 39.16 -9.06 -27.19
N VAL A 125 37.83 -9.03 -27.12
CA VAL A 125 37.05 -7.77 -27.07
C VAL A 125 36.41 -7.63 -25.70
N SER A 126 36.28 -6.40 -25.21
CA SER A 126 35.57 -6.14 -23.96
C SER A 126 34.96 -4.74 -23.90
N THR A 127 34.00 -4.58 -23.00
CA THR A 127 33.37 -3.32 -22.60
C THR A 127 33.01 -3.40 -21.11
N TRP A 128 32.82 -2.26 -20.45
CA TRP A 128 32.60 -2.24 -18.99
C TRP A 128 31.90 -0.98 -18.50
N THR A 129 31.47 -1.00 -17.23
CA THR A 129 30.92 0.18 -16.52
C THR A 129 31.52 0.28 -15.11
N PRO A 130 31.87 1.48 -14.61
CA PRO A 130 32.47 1.66 -13.29
C PRO A 130 31.51 1.40 -12.13
N ASP A 131 30.25 1.80 -12.29
CA ASP A 131 29.16 1.46 -11.38
C ASP A 131 27.82 1.66 -12.09
N SER A 132 26.79 0.96 -11.64
CA SER A 132 25.43 1.12 -12.14
C SER A 132 24.42 0.74 -11.06
N PRO A 133 23.76 1.72 -10.40
CA PRO A 133 22.75 1.45 -9.37
C PRO A 133 21.47 0.83 -9.96
N SER A 134 21.24 0.99 -11.27
CA SER A 134 20.17 0.36 -12.05
C SER A 134 20.75 -0.53 -13.16
N TRP A 135 19.91 -1.37 -13.77
CA TRP A 135 20.30 -2.18 -14.91
C TRP A 135 20.76 -1.31 -16.09
N LYS A 136 21.95 -1.61 -16.63
CA LYS A 136 22.54 -0.93 -17.79
C LYS A 136 23.01 -1.97 -18.81
N GLN A 137 22.70 -1.76 -20.08
CA GLN A 137 23.18 -2.65 -21.13
C GLN A 137 24.62 -2.32 -21.51
N LEU A 138 25.47 -3.34 -21.53
CA LEU A 138 26.78 -3.32 -22.16
C LEU A 138 26.67 -3.96 -23.55
N THR A 139 27.43 -3.46 -24.52
CA THR A 139 27.45 -4.03 -25.88
C THR A 139 28.84 -3.87 -26.50
N THR A 140 29.28 -4.88 -27.24
CA THR A 140 30.48 -4.90 -28.06
C THR A 140 30.27 -5.83 -29.27
N THR A 141 31.18 -5.84 -30.22
CA THR A 141 31.11 -6.70 -31.42
C THR A 141 32.43 -7.42 -31.63
N PHE A 142 32.39 -8.66 -32.11
CA PHE A 142 33.59 -9.38 -32.56
C PHE A 142 33.35 -10.08 -33.89
N THR A 143 34.44 -10.34 -34.62
CA THR A 143 34.42 -11.18 -35.83
C THR A 143 35.29 -12.40 -35.60
N THR A 144 34.82 -13.57 -36.03
CA THR A 144 35.51 -14.84 -35.87
C THR A 144 36.54 -15.06 -36.97
N GLY A 145 37.64 -15.73 -36.64
CA GLY A 145 38.67 -16.12 -37.60
C GLY A 145 38.22 -17.22 -38.55
N ALA A 146 39.03 -17.48 -39.58
CA ALA A 146 38.69 -18.41 -40.66
C ALA A 146 38.52 -19.88 -40.23
N SER A 147 38.98 -20.24 -39.04
CA SER A 147 38.89 -21.59 -38.47
C SER A 147 38.11 -21.63 -37.16
N THR A 148 37.54 -20.50 -36.72
CA THR A 148 36.94 -20.38 -35.39
C THR A 148 35.51 -20.86 -35.41
N THR A 149 35.24 -21.95 -34.68
CA THR A 149 33.90 -22.54 -34.53
C THR A 149 33.34 -22.41 -33.11
N SER A 150 34.14 -21.89 -32.17
CA SER A 150 33.72 -21.61 -30.80
C SER A 150 34.42 -20.38 -30.23
N VAL A 151 33.74 -19.67 -29.33
CA VAL A 151 34.25 -18.48 -28.64
C VAL A 151 33.89 -18.57 -27.16
N GLU A 152 34.80 -18.17 -26.28
CA GLU A 152 34.50 -18.01 -24.85
C GLU A 152 34.00 -16.57 -24.62
N ILE A 153 32.74 -16.42 -24.22
CA ILE A 153 32.23 -15.16 -23.68
C ILE A 153 32.40 -15.14 -22.16
N TYR A 154 32.54 -13.95 -21.60
CA TYR A 154 32.77 -13.80 -20.17
C TYR A 154 32.18 -12.51 -19.59
N THR A 155 31.91 -12.57 -18.29
CA THR A 155 31.73 -11.42 -17.42
C THR A 155 32.69 -11.49 -16.24
N HIS A 156 33.10 -10.36 -15.69
CA HIS A 156 33.81 -10.30 -14.42
C HIS A 156 33.61 -8.95 -13.73
N GLY A 157 33.85 -8.93 -12.43
CA GLY A 157 33.89 -7.72 -11.62
C GLY A 157 35.32 -7.17 -11.52
N TRP A 158 35.59 -6.48 -10.42
CA TRP A 158 36.93 -6.05 -10.05
C TRP A 158 37.32 -6.60 -8.68
N TYR A 159 38.62 -6.80 -8.45
CA TYR A 159 39.11 -7.37 -7.19
C TYR A 159 38.71 -6.50 -6.00
N GLY A 160 38.18 -7.13 -4.95
CA GLY A 160 37.79 -6.46 -3.71
C GLY A 160 36.57 -5.55 -3.82
N THR A 161 35.80 -5.59 -4.91
CA THR A 161 34.56 -4.81 -5.05
C THR A 161 33.33 -5.59 -4.63
N SER A 162 32.22 -4.87 -4.45
CA SER A 162 30.89 -5.48 -4.24
C SER A 162 30.48 -6.39 -5.41
N PRO A 163 29.53 -7.31 -5.18
CA PRO A 163 29.03 -8.19 -6.24
C PRO A 163 28.45 -7.40 -7.41
N TYR A 164 28.61 -7.94 -8.62
CA TYR A 164 27.94 -7.46 -9.82
C TYR A 164 26.84 -8.46 -10.22
N LEU A 165 25.83 -7.94 -10.92
CA LEU A 165 24.77 -8.75 -11.49
C LEU A 165 24.79 -8.70 -13.01
N VAL A 166 24.34 -9.79 -13.63
CA VAL A 166 24.24 -9.94 -15.09
C VAL A 166 22.92 -10.61 -15.43
N ASP A 167 22.24 -10.10 -16.44
CA ASP A 167 21.02 -10.69 -16.99
C ASP A 167 20.94 -10.46 -18.51
N ASP A 168 20.09 -11.23 -19.19
CA ASP A 168 19.81 -11.12 -20.63
C ASP A 168 21.07 -11.07 -21.52
N VAL A 169 21.97 -12.06 -21.38
CA VAL A 169 23.17 -12.18 -22.23
C VAL A 169 22.80 -12.56 -23.66
N SER A 170 23.33 -11.81 -24.63
CA SER A 170 23.08 -12.08 -26.05
C SER A 170 24.37 -12.08 -26.86
N VAL A 171 24.61 -13.17 -27.59
CA VAL A 171 25.60 -13.27 -28.67
C VAL A 171 24.83 -13.44 -29.97
N TYR A 172 24.48 -12.32 -30.58
CA TYR A 172 23.60 -12.30 -31.75
C TYR A 172 24.39 -12.36 -33.05
N GLY A 173 24.14 -13.38 -33.88
CA GLY A 173 24.77 -13.57 -35.20
C GLY A 173 24.45 -14.94 -35.80
N PRO A 174 25.16 -15.39 -36.84
CA PRO A 174 24.86 -16.64 -37.52
C PRO A 174 24.96 -17.88 -36.62
N ASP A 175 24.03 -18.83 -36.71
CA ASP A 175 24.04 -20.04 -35.88
C ASP A 175 25.28 -20.94 -36.14
N GLY A 176 26.14 -21.12 -35.13
CA GLY A 176 27.31 -21.99 -35.20
C GLY A 176 27.01 -23.50 -35.09
N GLY A 177 25.74 -23.90 -35.03
CA GLY A 177 25.31 -25.29 -34.86
C GLY A 177 25.03 -25.70 -33.41
N GLY A 178 25.01 -24.73 -32.49
CA GLY A 178 24.60 -24.92 -31.09
C GLY A 178 23.09 -24.70 -30.87
N GLY A 179 22.38 -24.17 -31.87
CA GLY A 179 20.96 -23.80 -31.78
C GLY A 179 20.69 -22.60 -30.88
N GLN A 180 19.43 -22.23 -30.71
CA GLN A 180 18.98 -21.23 -29.72
C GLN A 180 18.68 -21.87 -28.36
N ASP A 181 18.62 -21.07 -27.30
CA ASP A 181 17.88 -21.50 -26.11
C ASP A 181 16.43 -21.81 -26.51
N PRO A 182 15.79 -22.82 -25.89
CA PRO A 182 14.37 -23.02 -26.09
C PRO A 182 13.63 -21.75 -25.67
N ASP A 183 12.70 -21.29 -26.50
CA ASP A 183 11.83 -20.18 -26.13
C ASP A 183 11.16 -20.49 -24.78
N PRO A 184 10.98 -19.48 -23.89
CA PRO A 184 10.23 -19.70 -22.67
C PRO A 184 8.86 -20.27 -23.03
N VAL A 185 8.48 -21.31 -22.31
CA VAL A 185 7.19 -21.97 -22.49
C VAL A 185 6.19 -21.35 -21.52
N VAL A 186 4.93 -21.23 -21.93
CA VAL A 186 3.86 -20.77 -21.02
C VAL A 186 3.87 -21.67 -19.77
N PRO A 187 3.81 -21.11 -18.55
CA PRO A 187 3.87 -21.92 -17.34
C PRO A 187 2.71 -22.92 -17.27
N SER A 188 2.87 -23.96 -16.46
CA SER A 188 1.74 -24.86 -16.19
C SER A 188 0.66 -24.16 -15.34
N THR A 189 -0.55 -24.72 -15.34
CA THR A 189 -1.64 -24.25 -14.48
C THR A 189 -1.25 -24.42 -13.00
N PRO A 190 -1.37 -23.38 -12.16
CA PRO A 190 -1.12 -23.53 -10.73
C PRO A 190 -2.05 -24.57 -10.10
N ALA A 191 -1.49 -25.39 -9.22
CA ALA A 191 -2.21 -26.38 -8.45
C ALA A 191 -2.24 -26.02 -6.96
N GLY A 192 -3.15 -26.65 -6.21
CA GLY A 192 -3.22 -26.50 -4.75
C GLY A 192 -3.72 -25.13 -4.28
N LEU A 193 -4.51 -24.41 -5.09
CA LEU A 193 -5.16 -23.18 -4.63
C LEU A 193 -6.07 -23.49 -3.44
N ALA A 194 -5.80 -22.84 -2.31
CA ALA A 194 -6.56 -22.98 -1.08
C ALA A 194 -6.96 -21.62 -0.52
N ALA A 195 -8.16 -21.55 0.05
CA ALA A 195 -8.58 -20.44 0.88
C ALA A 195 -8.13 -20.68 2.33
N GLY A 196 -7.44 -19.70 2.91
CA GLY A 196 -7.00 -19.69 4.29
C GLY A 196 -7.96 -18.90 5.18
N THR A 197 -7.42 -17.98 5.97
CA THR A 197 -8.21 -17.12 6.86
C THR A 197 -9.23 -16.29 6.07
N VAL A 198 -10.49 -16.38 6.50
CA VAL A 198 -11.61 -15.61 5.96
C VAL A 198 -12.11 -14.64 7.02
N THR A 199 -12.22 -13.36 6.66
CA THR A 199 -12.85 -12.32 7.49
C THR A 199 -14.19 -11.90 6.86
N SER A 200 -14.84 -10.88 7.42
CA SER A 200 -16.03 -10.30 6.80
C SER A 200 -15.71 -9.46 5.55
N SER A 201 -14.46 -9.06 5.32
CA SER A 201 -14.07 -8.21 4.19
C SER A 201 -12.84 -8.68 3.41
N SER A 202 -12.27 -9.82 3.77
CA SER A 202 -11.08 -10.37 3.11
C SER A 202 -10.98 -11.89 3.14
N VAL A 203 -10.23 -12.43 2.19
CA VAL A 203 -9.87 -13.85 2.10
C VAL A 203 -8.39 -13.96 1.77
N SER A 204 -7.64 -14.69 2.60
CA SER A 204 -6.26 -15.08 2.27
C SER A 204 -6.26 -16.34 1.41
N LEU A 205 -5.38 -16.37 0.41
CA LEU A 205 -5.23 -17.44 -0.58
C LEU A 205 -3.76 -17.88 -0.66
N SER A 206 -3.53 -19.16 -0.89
CA SER A 206 -2.21 -19.73 -1.18
C SER A 206 -2.29 -20.81 -2.25
N TRP A 207 -1.19 -21.04 -2.97
CA TRP A 207 -1.09 -22.08 -4.01
C TRP A 207 0.35 -22.61 -4.12
N GLY A 208 0.54 -23.67 -4.92
CA GLY A 208 1.86 -24.23 -5.20
C GLY A 208 2.65 -23.38 -6.21
N ALA A 209 3.97 -23.30 -6.02
CA ALA A 209 4.85 -22.66 -6.99
C ALA A 209 4.83 -23.41 -8.33
N VAL A 210 4.77 -22.65 -9.42
CA VAL A 210 4.83 -23.15 -10.80
C VAL A 210 6.23 -22.89 -11.36
N SER A 211 6.90 -23.94 -11.84
CA SER A 211 8.20 -23.81 -12.51
C SER A 211 8.07 -22.93 -13.77
N GLY A 212 9.01 -21.99 -13.94
CA GLY A 212 9.01 -21.02 -15.05
C GLY A 212 8.01 -19.88 -14.92
N ALA A 213 7.26 -19.77 -13.81
CA ALA A 213 6.40 -18.62 -13.54
C ALA A 213 7.19 -17.46 -12.90
N THR A 214 7.04 -16.25 -13.44
CA THR A 214 7.62 -15.02 -12.88
C THR A 214 6.60 -14.22 -12.05
N GLY A 215 5.33 -14.62 -12.10
CA GLY A 215 4.25 -14.03 -11.30
C GLY A 215 2.96 -14.81 -11.43
N TYR A 216 1.93 -14.34 -10.73
CA TYR A 216 0.60 -14.93 -10.70
C TYR A 216 -0.47 -13.86 -10.76
N LYS A 217 -1.60 -14.20 -11.39
CA LYS A 217 -2.82 -13.37 -11.38
C LYS A 217 -3.90 -14.07 -10.58
N VAL A 218 -4.43 -13.39 -9.57
CA VAL A 218 -5.50 -13.86 -8.69
C VAL A 218 -6.81 -13.22 -9.14
N TYR A 219 -7.73 -14.05 -9.60
CA TYR A 219 -9.03 -13.64 -10.12
C TYR A 219 -10.11 -13.76 -9.04
N ARG A 220 -11.00 -12.76 -9.00
CA ARG A 220 -12.23 -12.78 -8.19
C ARG A 220 -13.43 -12.85 -9.12
N ASP A 221 -14.25 -13.89 -8.96
CA ASP A 221 -15.43 -14.18 -9.78
C ASP A 221 -15.12 -14.15 -11.29
N GLY A 222 -13.93 -14.62 -11.65
CA GLY A 222 -13.43 -14.69 -13.02
C GLY A 222 -12.87 -13.39 -13.62
N ALA A 223 -12.94 -12.25 -12.93
CA ALA A 223 -12.55 -10.92 -13.41
C ALA A 223 -11.56 -10.19 -12.48
N ASN A 224 -11.10 -9.00 -12.92
CA ASN A 224 -10.29 -8.03 -12.16
C ASN A 224 -9.09 -8.63 -11.40
N PRO A 225 -8.08 -9.18 -12.11
CA PRO A 225 -6.99 -9.89 -11.46
C PRO A 225 -6.06 -8.97 -10.65
N GLN A 226 -5.75 -9.39 -9.41
CA GLN A 226 -4.62 -8.88 -8.65
C GLN A 226 -3.35 -9.62 -9.08
N THR A 227 -2.27 -8.91 -9.41
CA THR A 227 -0.98 -9.52 -9.76
C THR A 227 -0.06 -9.60 -8.54
N VAL A 228 0.57 -10.75 -8.32
CA VAL A 228 1.54 -10.97 -7.24
C VAL A 228 2.74 -11.78 -7.76
N SER A 229 3.92 -11.62 -7.15
CA SER A 229 5.12 -12.41 -7.48
C SER A 229 5.28 -13.67 -6.62
N GLY A 230 4.66 -13.69 -5.43
CA GLY A 230 4.68 -14.82 -4.52
C GLY A 230 3.54 -15.82 -4.74
N THR A 231 3.53 -16.90 -3.95
CA THR A 231 2.54 -17.98 -4.03
C THR A 231 1.36 -17.81 -3.05
N SER A 232 1.09 -16.56 -2.66
CA SER A 232 -0.02 -16.20 -1.78
C SER A 232 -0.53 -14.78 -2.07
N ALA A 233 -1.78 -14.53 -1.71
CA ALA A 233 -2.40 -13.21 -1.78
C ALA A 233 -3.52 -13.07 -0.75
N THR A 234 -3.77 -11.85 -0.28
CA THR A 234 -4.98 -11.53 0.50
C THR A 234 -5.87 -10.62 -0.35
N VAL A 235 -7.05 -11.10 -0.71
CA VAL A 235 -8.05 -10.33 -1.44
C VAL A 235 -8.90 -9.57 -0.41
N THR A 236 -8.95 -8.24 -0.50
CA THR A 236 -9.65 -7.34 0.43
C THR A 236 -10.83 -6.63 -0.25
N GLY A 237 -11.57 -5.81 0.51
CA GLY A 237 -12.72 -5.05 0.00
C GLY A 237 -13.91 -5.93 -0.39
N LEU A 238 -14.01 -7.11 0.21
CA LEU A 238 -15.11 -8.04 0.00
C LEU A 238 -16.32 -7.63 0.85
N THR A 239 -17.52 -7.90 0.33
CA THR A 239 -18.77 -7.75 1.10
C THR A 239 -18.92 -8.91 2.07
N ALA A 240 -19.41 -8.64 3.29
CA ALA A 240 -19.67 -9.65 4.31
C ALA A 240 -20.76 -10.65 3.91
N ASP A 241 -20.74 -11.84 4.51
CA ASP A 241 -21.68 -12.94 4.24
C ASP A 241 -21.88 -13.28 2.73
N THR A 242 -20.87 -13.00 1.90
CA THR A 242 -20.94 -13.14 0.45
C THR A 242 -20.00 -14.23 -0.02
N ALA A 243 -20.50 -15.14 -0.85
CA ALA A 243 -19.69 -16.18 -1.48
C ALA A 243 -18.93 -15.60 -2.67
N TYR A 244 -17.61 -15.78 -2.67
CA TYR A 244 -16.73 -15.41 -3.76
C TYR A 244 -16.06 -16.66 -4.32
N GLN A 245 -15.75 -16.60 -5.62
CA GLN A 245 -14.94 -17.61 -6.29
C GLN A 245 -13.56 -17.04 -6.63
N PHE A 246 -12.51 -17.77 -6.26
CA PHE A 246 -11.13 -17.40 -6.54
C PHE A 246 -10.45 -18.42 -7.43
N GLN A 247 -9.64 -17.92 -8.37
CA GLN A 247 -8.81 -18.72 -9.27
C GLN A 247 -7.45 -18.04 -9.39
N VAL A 248 -6.41 -18.80 -9.73
CA VAL A 248 -5.08 -18.25 -9.98
C VAL A 248 -4.51 -18.77 -11.29
N SER A 249 -3.82 -17.93 -12.04
CA SER A 249 -2.98 -18.33 -13.18
C SER A 249 -1.53 -17.95 -12.91
N ALA A 250 -0.61 -18.65 -13.58
CA ALA A 250 0.80 -18.31 -13.58
C ALA A 250 1.14 -17.53 -14.85
N THR A 251 2.07 -16.58 -14.74
CA THR A 251 2.49 -15.72 -15.85
C THR A 251 4.01 -15.73 -16.00
N ASN A 252 4.48 -15.67 -17.24
CA ASN A 252 5.87 -15.32 -17.58
C ASN A 252 5.91 -14.55 -18.90
N ALA A 253 7.11 -14.36 -19.47
CA ALA A 253 7.30 -13.67 -20.74
C ALA A 253 6.64 -14.39 -21.95
N ALA A 254 6.45 -15.71 -21.87
CA ALA A 254 5.77 -16.48 -22.92
C ALA A 254 4.25 -16.35 -22.88
N GLY A 255 3.70 -15.98 -21.73
CA GLY A 255 2.28 -15.68 -21.56
C GLY A 255 1.71 -16.11 -20.22
N GLU A 256 0.39 -16.20 -20.20
CA GLU A 256 -0.40 -16.59 -19.03
C GLU A 256 -0.93 -18.01 -19.20
N SER A 257 -0.80 -18.82 -18.14
CA SER A 257 -1.32 -20.18 -18.12
C SER A 257 -2.84 -20.22 -17.98
N ALA A 258 -3.43 -21.41 -18.14
CA ALA A 258 -4.84 -21.58 -17.79
C ALA A 258 -5.06 -21.32 -16.29
N LYS A 259 -6.27 -20.84 -15.94
CA LYS A 259 -6.66 -20.62 -14.55
C LYS A 259 -6.76 -21.97 -13.81
N SER A 260 -6.38 -21.97 -12.53
CA SER A 260 -6.54 -23.10 -11.63
C SER A 260 -8.00 -23.53 -11.49
N ALA A 261 -8.21 -24.71 -10.89
CA ALA A 261 -9.51 -25.02 -10.31
C ALA A 261 -9.92 -23.90 -9.33
N ALA A 262 -11.21 -23.57 -9.34
CA ALA A 262 -11.73 -22.52 -8.49
C ALA A 262 -11.86 -22.98 -7.04
N VAL A 263 -11.50 -22.11 -6.10
CA VAL A 263 -11.84 -22.28 -4.68
C VAL A 263 -12.94 -21.28 -4.32
N SER A 264 -13.94 -21.74 -3.59
CA SER A 264 -14.99 -20.85 -3.06
C SER A 264 -14.68 -20.50 -1.62
N ALA A 265 -14.84 -19.24 -1.25
CA ALA A 265 -14.84 -18.81 0.14
C ALA A 265 -16.00 -17.84 0.35
N ARG A 266 -16.78 -18.09 1.40
CA ARG A 266 -17.82 -17.17 1.85
C ARG A 266 -17.24 -16.31 2.95
N THR A 267 -17.18 -15.01 2.74
CA THR A 267 -16.78 -14.08 3.79
C THR A 267 -17.62 -14.34 5.03
N ALA A 268 -16.98 -14.20 6.19
CA ALA A 268 -17.71 -14.38 7.44
C ALA A 268 -18.93 -13.46 7.43
N LYS A 269 -20.05 -13.98 7.96
CA LYS A 269 -21.08 -13.09 8.47
C LYS A 269 -20.39 -12.10 9.41
N ASN A 270 -20.91 -10.89 9.50
CA ASN A 270 -20.59 -10.05 10.65
C ASN A 270 -21.18 -10.73 11.90
N THR A 271 -20.53 -11.77 12.44
CA THR A 271 -20.99 -12.53 13.63
C THR A 271 -20.52 -11.84 14.91
N ASN A 272 -20.80 -10.55 14.98
CA ASN A 272 -20.92 -9.81 16.22
C ASN A 272 -22.10 -8.84 16.04
N PRO A 273 -23.26 -9.03 16.70
CA PRO A 273 -24.14 -7.92 17.01
C PRO A 273 -23.62 -7.27 18.30
N GLY A 274 -22.50 -6.58 18.19
CA GLY A 274 -22.19 -5.41 19.01
C GLY A 274 -22.22 -4.22 18.06
N PRO A 275 -22.83 -3.08 18.41
CA PRO A 275 -23.29 -2.09 17.43
C PRO A 275 -22.11 -1.54 16.62
N GLY A 276 -22.11 -1.77 15.30
CA GLY A 276 -21.34 -0.95 14.39
C GLY A 276 -22.22 0.21 13.89
N PRO A 277 -21.68 1.42 13.72
CA PRO A 277 -20.94 2.14 14.74
C PRO A 277 -21.91 2.54 15.88
N SER A 278 -21.50 2.41 17.14
CA SER A 278 -22.19 3.09 18.27
C SER A 278 -22.04 4.61 18.20
N VAL A 279 -21.36 5.14 17.18
CA VAL A 279 -21.22 6.56 16.94
C VAL A 279 -22.46 7.06 16.18
N PRO A 280 -23.32 7.86 16.81
CA PRO A 280 -24.48 8.46 16.15
C PRO A 280 -24.03 9.38 15.01
N LYS A 281 -24.92 9.64 14.05
CA LYS A 281 -24.69 10.55 12.92
C LYS A 281 -24.08 11.87 13.40
N HIS A 282 -24.65 12.42 14.47
CA HIS A 282 -24.11 13.57 15.18
C HIS A 282 -23.66 13.15 16.57
N ALA A 283 -22.37 13.29 16.85
CA ALA A 283 -21.73 12.75 18.04
C ALA A 283 -20.97 13.82 18.82
N VAL A 284 -20.97 13.66 20.14
CA VAL A 284 -20.07 14.38 21.04
C VAL A 284 -18.97 13.45 21.53
N THR A 285 -17.72 13.84 21.28
CA THR A 285 -16.54 13.14 21.80
C THR A 285 -16.04 13.84 23.07
N GLY A 286 -15.74 13.09 24.13
CA GLY A 286 -15.14 13.63 25.35
C GLY A 286 -13.92 12.83 25.76
N TYR A 287 -12.81 13.52 26.06
CA TYR A 287 -11.62 12.89 26.62
C TYR A 287 -11.85 12.64 28.13
N TRP A 288 -11.75 11.40 28.57
CA TRP A 288 -11.79 11.01 29.97
C TRP A 288 -10.36 10.78 30.48
N GLN A 289 -10.00 11.44 31.57
CA GLN A 289 -8.63 11.45 32.08
C GLN A 289 -8.37 10.23 32.97
N ASN A 290 -7.44 9.38 32.56
CA ASN A 290 -6.86 8.31 33.37
C ASN A 290 -5.72 8.84 34.27
N PHE A 291 -5.89 10.02 34.82
CA PHE A 291 -4.90 10.69 35.68
C PHE A 291 -5.54 11.87 36.42
N ASP A 292 -4.84 12.38 37.43
CA ASP A 292 -5.23 13.55 38.21
C ASP A 292 -4.39 14.78 37.81
N ASN A 293 -5.05 15.81 37.27
CA ASN A 293 -4.47 17.12 36.95
C ASN A 293 -5.18 18.28 37.69
N GLY A 294 -5.93 17.97 38.76
CA GLY A 294 -6.73 18.95 39.51
C GLY A 294 -8.13 19.21 38.96
N ALA A 295 -8.51 18.61 37.84
CA ALA A 295 -9.91 18.53 37.42
C ALA A 295 -10.71 17.55 38.31
N ALA A 296 -12.04 17.61 38.22
CA ALA A 296 -12.93 16.67 38.87
C ALA A 296 -12.58 15.23 38.47
N LYS A 297 -12.27 14.39 39.46
CA LYS A 297 -12.10 12.95 39.27
C LYS A 297 -13.44 12.34 38.87
N GLN A 298 -13.44 11.52 37.83
CA GLN A 298 -14.64 10.84 37.36
C GLN A 298 -14.31 9.38 37.16
N LYS A 299 -15.18 8.48 37.64
CA LYS A 299 -15.27 7.14 37.06
C LYS A 299 -15.97 7.24 35.72
N LEU A 300 -15.69 6.31 34.83
CA LEU A 300 -16.34 6.20 33.53
C LEU A 300 -17.87 6.12 33.67
N ARG A 301 -18.43 5.44 34.69
CA ARG A 301 -19.88 5.44 34.96
C ARG A 301 -20.49 6.84 35.16
N ASP A 302 -19.70 7.78 35.70
CA ASP A 302 -20.15 9.16 36.02
C ASP A 302 -19.99 10.12 34.84
N VAL A 303 -19.39 9.67 33.72
CA VAL A 303 -19.32 10.47 32.49
C VAL A 303 -20.73 10.76 31.99
N GLN A 304 -20.95 12.02 31.62
CA GLN A 304 -22.22 12.61 31.26
C GLN A 304 -22.84 11.89 30.05
N ALA A 305 -24.18 11.74 30.04
CA ALA A 305 -24.88 10.98 29.01
C ALA A 305 -24.81 11.61 27.60
N ALA A 306 -24.48 12.90 27.53
CA ALA A 306 -24.29 13.63 26.28
C ALA A 306 -23.09 13.15 25.46
N TYR A 307 -22.09 12.52 26.08
CA TYR A 307 -20.93 11.99 25.37
C TYR A 307 -21.27 10.66 24.69
N ASP A 308 -21.01 10.60 23.38
CA ASP A 308 -21.25 9.43 22.53
C ASP A 308 -19.99 8.63 22.28
N ILE A 309 -18.85 9.33 22.21
CA ILE A 309 -17.52 8.75 22.18
C ILE A 309 -16.77 9.21 23.43
N ILE A 310 -16.27 8.27 24.21
CA ILE A 310 -15.44 8.54 25.39
C ILE A 310 -14.02 8.06 25.07
N ALA A 311 -13.09 9.00 24.93
CA ALA A 311 -11.68 8.74 24.64
C ALA A 311 -10.89 8.64 25.96
N VAL A 312 -10.46 7.43 26.32
CA VAL A 312 -9.69 7.15 27.53
C VAL A 312 -8.26 7.65 27.34
N SER A 313 -7.84 8.60 28.17
CA SER A 313 -6.63 9.39 27.98
C SER A 313 -5.60 9.08 29.08
N PHE A 314 -4.48 8.42 28.83
CA PHE A 314 -4.01 7.89 27.54
C PHE A 314 -3.44 6.48 27.74
N ALA A 315 -3.18 5.79 26.63
CA ALA A 315 -2.25 4.66 26.62
C ALA A 315 -0.79 5.15 26.73
N ASP A 316 0.02 4.37 27.44
CA ASP A 316 1.45 4.61 27.64
C ASP A 316 2.28 3.95 26.55
N SER A 317 3.37 4.60 26.14
CA SER A 317 4.43 3.98 25.34
C SER A 317 5.24 2.99 26.17
N THR A 318 5.78 1.95 25.53
CA THR A 318 6.80 1.09 26.14
C THR A 318 8.20 1.36 25.58
N THR A 319 9.19 0.61 26.06
CA THR A 319 10.54 0.61 25.47
C THR A 319 10.59 0.00 24.06
N THR A 320 9.52 -0.70 23.64
CA THR A 320 9.40 -1.23 22.28
C THR A 320 8.72 -0.19 21.38
N PRO A 321 9.39 0.31 20.32
CA PRO A 321 8.81 1.31 19.44
C PRO A 321 7.44 0.90 18.87
N GLY A 322 6.48 1.82 18.94
CA GLY A 322 5.10 1.63 18.50
C GLY A 322 4.23 0.83 19.46
N GLN A 323 4.79 0.05 20.38
CA GLN A 323 4.00 -0.71 21.36
C GLN A 323 3.37 0.24 22.39
N ILE A 324 2.10 -0.01 22.69
CA ILE A 324 1.33 0.70 23.72
C ILE A 324 0.82 -0.24 24.80
N VAL A 325 0.69 0.27 26.01
CA VAL A 325 0.03 -0.40 27.14
C VAL A 325 -0.96 0.57 27.79
N PHE A 326 -1.86 0.06 28.63
CA PHE A 326 -2.75 0.90 29.42
C PHE A 326 -2.73 0.45 30.87
N ASN A 327 -2.41 1.38 31.75
CA ASN A 327 -2.38 1.18 33.19
C ASN A 327 -3.42 2.10 33.83
N LEU A 328 -4.50 1.53 34.39
CA LEU A 328 -5.51 2.30 35.08
C LEU A 328 -4.89 3.02 36.29
N ASP A 329 -4.95 4.35 36.32
CA ASP A 329 -4.32 5.14 37.37
C ASP A 329 -5.10 5.01 38.69
N PRO A 330 -4.47 4.57 39.81
CA PRO A 330 -5.13 4.54 41.11
C PRO A 330 -5.75 5.89 41.53
N ALA A 331 -5.22 7.02 41.05
CA ALA A 331 -5.71 8.35 41.35
C ALA A 331 -7.14 8.61 40.86
N VAL A 332 -7.64 7.85 39.88
CA VAL A 332 -9.03 7.96 39.39
C VAL A 332 -10.04 7.21 40.27
N GLY A 333 -9.59 6.51 41.32
CA GLY A 333 -10.46 6.02 42.40
C GLY A 333 -11.27 4.75 42.07
N TYR A 334 -10.83 3.96 41.11
CA TYR A 334 -11.39 2.63 40.85
C TYR A 334 -10.94 1.62 41.92
N ALA A 335 -11.86 0.74 42.33
CA ALA A 335 -11.54 -0.32 43.30
C ALA A 335 -10.67 -1.42 42.67
N SER A 336 -10.82 -1.65 41.37
CA SER A 336 -10.02 -2.60 40.59
C SER A 336 -10.12 -2.32 39.10
N VAL A 337 -9.23 -2.91 38.30
CA VAL A 337 -9.34 -2.92 36.83
C VAL A 337 -10.64 -3.59 36.35
N ALA A 338 -11.13 -4.59 37.08
CA ALA A 338 -12.40 -5.25 36.75
C ALA A 338 -13.60 -4.29 36.88
N ASP A 339 -13.59 -3.40 37.88
CA ASP A 339 -14.61 -2.34 38.06
C ASP A 339 -14.60 -1.35 36.88
N PHE A 340 -13.42 -0.98 36.38
CA PHE A 340 -13.29 -0.15 35.18
C PHE A 340 -13.80 -0.88 33.92
N LYS A 341 -13.42 -2.15 33.71
CA LYS A 341 -13.91 -2.95 32.58
C LYS A 341 -15.43 -3.11 32.61
N ALA A 342 -16.04 -3.22 33.80
CA ALA A 342 -17.49 -3.25 33.96
C ALA A 342 -18.14 -1.91 33.53
N ASP A 343 -17.53 -0.77 33.87
CA ASP A 343 -18.03 0.53 33.40
C ASP A 343 -17.90 0.70 31.89
N VAL A 344 -16.80 0.23 31.29
CA VAL A 344 -16.63 0.22 29.82
C VAL A 344 -17.75 -0.59 29.18
N ALA A 345 -18.03 -1.79 29.70
CA ALA A 345 -19.12 -2.62 29.22
C ALA A 345 -20.50 -1.95 29.39
N ALA A 346 -20.73 -1.28 30.52
CA ALA A 346 -21.99 -0.56 30.79
C ALA A 346 -22.19 0.63 29.85
N LYS A 347 -21.14 1.43 29.57
CA LYS A 347 -21.21 2.52 28.58
C LYS A 347 -21.50 2.00 27.18
N LYS A 348 -20.87 0.89 26.80
CA LYS A 348 -21.15 0.24 25.51
C LYS A 348 -22.58 -0.28 25.42
N ALA A 349 -23.10 -0.89 26.50
CA ALA A 349 -24.48 -1.33 26.57
C ALA A 349 -25.47 -0.15 26.48
N ALA A 350 -25.08 1.03 26.98
CA ALA A 350 -25.82 2.29 26.82
C ALA A 350 -25.64 2.95 25.44
N GLY A 351 -25.07 2.24 24.46
CA GLY A 351 -24.89 2.72 23.09
C GLY A 351 -23.71 3.69 22.91
N LYS A 352 -22.79 3.79 23.87
CA LYS A 352 -21.62 4.66 23.77
C LYS A 352 -20.41 3.93 23.20
N SER A 353 -19.57 4.64 22.47
CA SER A 353 -18.23 4.19 22.10
C SER A 353 -17.24 4.53 23.20
N VAL A 354 -16.46 3.57 23.66
CA VAL A 354 -15.30 3.83 24.53
C VAL A 354 -14.04 3.43 23.77
N ILE A 355 -13.15 4.37 23.53
CA ILE A 355 -11.92 4.17 22.75
C ILE A 355 -10.69 4.50 23.59
N ILE A 356 -9.55 3.89 23.28
CA ILE A 356 -8.27 4.24 23.91
C ILE A 356 -7.57 5.32 23.09
N SER A 357 -7.21 6.44 23.71
CA SER A 357 -6.42 7.48 23.05
C SER A 357 -4.94 7.25 23.24
N VAL A 358 -4.16 7.49 22.19
CA VAL A 358 -2.71 7.33 22.16
C VAL A 358 -2.07 8.67 21.86
N GLY A 359 -1.29 9.16 22.82
CA GLY A 359 -0.55 10.41 22.71
C GLY A 359 -0.76 11.30 23.91
N GLY A 360 -1.28 12.51 23.68
CA GLY A 360 -1.29 13.59 24.65
C GLY A 360 0.09 14.23 24.84
N GLU A 361 0.13 15.34 25.59
CA GLU A 361 1.33 16.18 25.81
C GLU A 361 2.59 15.39 26.25
N LYS A 362 2.40 14.25 26.93
CA LYS A 362 3.52 13.42 27.43
C LYS A 362 3.70 12.09 26.70
N GLY A 363 2.78 11.71 25.79
CA GLY A 363 2.86 10.46 25.05
C GLY A 363 3.83 10.58 23.86
N ASN A 364 4.83 9.70 23.79
CA ASN A 364 5.89 9.73 22.76
C ASN A 364 5.94 8.46 21.89
N VAL A 365 4.78 7.84 21.63
CA VAL A 365 4.70 6.62 20.82
C VAL A 365 5.22 6.88 19.42
N THR A 366 6.34 6.23 19.07
CA THR A 366 7.00 6.41 17.78
C THR A 366 6.58 5.29 16.82
N ILE A 367 5.94 5.66 15.70
CA ILE A 367 5.51 4.73 14.64
C ILE A 367 6.16 5.16 13.32
N ASN A 368 7.36 4.64 13.04
CA ASN A 368 8.21 5.08 11.93
C ASN A 368 8.93 3.94 11.19
N SER A 369 8.48 2.71 11.38
CA SER A 369 8.99 1.50 10.72
C SER A 369 7.88 0.44 10.63
N ASP A 370 8.03 -0.54 9.74
CA ASP A 370 7.09 -1.68 9.64
C ASP A 370 6.97 -2.46 10.95
N ALA A 371 8.08 -2.59 11.70
CA ALA A 371 8.09 -3.23 13.00
C ALA A 371 7.27 -2.44 14.03
N SER A 372 7.48 -1.12 14.14
CA SER A 372 6.70 -0.27 15.05
C SER A 372 5.22 -0.18 14.68
N ALA A 373 4.90 -0.18 13.38
CA ALA A 373 3.51 -0.21 12.90
C ALA A 373 2.80 -1.52 13.31
N THR A 374 3.52 -2.64 13.20
CA THR A 374 3.03 -3.96 13.62
C THR A 374 2.88 -4.06 15.13
N ALA A 375 3.86 -3.54 15.88
CA ALA A 375 3.80 -3.47 17.33
C ALA A 375 2.57 -2.69 17.81
N PHE A 376 2.35 -1.49 17.24
CA PHE A 376 1.18 -0.66 17.54
C PHE A 376 -0.13 -1.39 17.25
N ALA A 377 -0.30 -1.94 16.05
CA ALA A 377 -1.52 -2.61 15.65
C ALA A 377 -1.84 -3.82 16.55
N ASN A 378 -0.82 -4.59 16.92
CA ASN A 378 -0.97 -5.74 17.82
C ASN A 378 -1.34 -5.32 19.24
N SER A 379 -0.64 -4.34 19.81
CA SER A 379 -0.90 -3.92 21.19
C SER A 379 -2.21 -3.14 21.34
N ALA A 380 -2.56 -2.28 20.37
CA ALA A 380 -3.85 -1.60 20.37
C ALA A 380 -5.01 -2.60 20.30
N TYR A 381 -4.92 -3.60 19.43
CA TYR A 381 -5.91 -4.67 19.36
C TYR A 381 -5.99 -5.49 20.65
N ALA A 382 -4.85 -5.78 21.29
CA ALA A 382 -4.82 -6.47 22.58
C ALA A 382 -5.55 -5.67 23.68
N LEU A 383 -5.33 -4.35 23.75
CA LEU A 383 -6.05 -3.48 24.68
C LEU A 383 -7.56 -3.44 24.39
N MET A 384 -7.95 -3.40 23.12
CA MET A 384 -9.36 -3.49 22.73
C MET A 384 -10.00 -4.79 23.21
N GLN A 385 -9.31 -5.92 23.08
CA GLN A 385 -9.79 -7.21 23.57
C GLN A 385 -9.84 -7.28 25.10
N GLU A 386 -8.81 -6.74 25.76
CA GLU A 386 -8.67 -6.83 27.20
C GLU A 386 -9.68 -5.95 27.96
N TYR A 387 -9.88 -4.72 27.49
CA TYR A 387 -10.72 -3.72 28.16
C TYR A 387 -12.09 -3.56 27.51
N GLY A 388 -12.27 -4.14 26.32
CA GLY A 388 -13.51 -4.02 25.56
C GLY A 388 -13.63 -2.70 24.79
N PHE A 389 -12.54 -1.98 24.51
CA PHE A 389 -12.62 -0.74 23.73
C PHE A 389 -13.16 -0.97 22.31
N ASN A 390 -13.91 0.01 21.80
CA ASN A 390 -14.46 0.05 20.45
C ASN A 390 -13.42 0.40 19.39
N GLY A 391 -12.27 0.94 19.79
CA GLY A 391 -11.21 1.33 18.87
C GLY A 391 -10.20 2.26 19.50
N VAL A 392 -9.59 3.10 18.67
CA VAL A 392 -8.43 3.93 19.03
C VAL A 392 -8.63 5.37 18.57
N ASP A 393 -8.10 6.29 19.36
CA ASP A 393 -7.92 7.70 19.02
C ASP A 393 -6.43 8.00 18.84
N ILE A 394 -6.08 8.76 17.80
CA ILE A 394 -4.70 9.17 17.53
C ILE A 394 -4.52 10.65 17.88
N ASP A 395 -3.77 10.89 18.95
CA ASP A 395 -3.52 12.21 19.55
C ASP A 395 -2.01 12.45 19.77
N LEU A 396 -1.18 12.05 18.79
CA LEU A 396 0.28 12.15 18.86
C LEU A 396 0.76 13.56 18.46
N GLU A 397 1.17 14.36 19.42
CA GLU A 397 1.52 15.77 19.20
C GLU A 397 3.00 16.02 18.85
N HIS A 398 3.85 15.00 18.92
CA HIS A 398 5.30 15.08 18.70
C HIS A 398 5.74 14.75 17.25
N GLY A 399 4.81 14.85 16.30
CA GLY A 399 5.00 14.47 14.91
C GLY A 399 4.71 13.00 14.64
N ILE A 400 4.17 12.72 13.46
CA ILE A 400 3.84 11.37 13.00
C ILE A 400 4.46 11.10 11.63
N ASN A 401 4.57 9.83 11.27
CA ASN A 401 4.93 9.40 9.93
C ASN A 401 3.73 8.76 9.24
N SER A 402 3.16 9.44 8.24
CA SER A 402 1.93 9.01 7.58
C SER A 402 2.05 7.64 6.91
N THR A 403 3.23 7.27 6.41
CA THR A 403 3.45 5.96 5.77
C THR A 403 3.25 4.83 6.77
N TYR A 404 3.92 4.90 7.92
CA TYR A 404 3.89 3.82 8.90
C TYR A 404 2.66 3.85 9.78
N LEU A 405 2.15 5.05 10.13
CA LEU A 405 0.88 5.15 10.85
C LEU A 405 -0.28 4.62 10.00
N THR A 406 -0.33 4.90 8.70
CA THR A 406 -1.32 4.29 7.80
C THR A 406 -1.23 2.77 7.83
N LYS A 407 -0.02 2.20 7.70
CA LYS A 407 0.17 0.73 7.81
C LYS A 407 -0.35 0.19 9.14
N ALA A 408 -0.03 0.85 10.24
CA ALA A 408 -0.45 0.44 11.58
C ALA A 408 -1.98 0.42 11.72
N LEU A 409 -2.65 1.50 11.28
CA LEU A 409 -4.11 1.63 11.33
C LEU A 409 -4.82 0.62 10.42
N ARG A 410 -4.26 0.35 9.23
CA ARG A 410 -4.79 -0.69 8.33
C ARG A 410 -4.66 -2.09 8.93
N GLN A 411 -3.52 -2.41 9.54
CA GLN A 411 -3.34 -3.68 10.25
C GLN A 411 -4.29 -3.81 11.45
N LEU A 412 -4.51 -2.72 12.20
CA LEU A 412 -5.48 -2.70 13.30
C LEU A 412 -6.90 -2.93 12.78
N SER A 413 -7.31 -2.23 11.73
CA SER A 413 -8.62 -2.41 11.09
C SER A 413 -8.83 -3.83 10.57
N ALA A 414 -7.80 -4.46 9.98
CA ALA A 414 -7.87 -5.86 9.55
C ALA A 414 -8.10 -6.84 10.72
N LYS A 415 -7.65 -6.50 11.94
CA LYS A 415 -7.88 -7.30 13.16
C LYS A 415 -9.24 -7.01 13.78
N ALA A 416 -9.59 -5.74 13.90
CA ALA A 416 -10.80 -5.27 14.59
C ALA A 416 -12.08 -5.37 13.74
N GLY A 417 -11.93 -5.46 12.42
CA GLY A 417 -13.05 -5.47 11.48
C GLY A 417 -13.76 -4.12 11.36
N SER A 418 -14.95 -4.14 10.75
CA SER A 418 -15.74 -2.94 10.44
C SER A 418 -16.34 -2.24 11.66
N SER A 419 -16.26 -2.84 12.86
CA SER A 419 -16.72 -2.22 14.11
C SER A 419 -15.69 -1.28 14.74
N LEU A 420 -14.50 -1.13 14.14
CA LEU A 420 -13.46 -0.24 14.65
C LEU A 420 -13.95 1.22 14.63
N VAL A 421 -13.90 1.87 15.80
CA VAL A 421 -14.06 3.32 15.93
C VAL A 421 -12.67 3.95 15.89
N LEU A 422 -12.35 4.63 14.80
CA LEU A 422 -11.06 5.27 14.59
C LEU A 422 -11.24 6.79 14.58
N THR A 423 -10.69 7.46 15.59
CA THR A 423 -10.67 8.93 15.65
C THR A 423 -9.25 9.48 15.61
N MET A 424 -9.12 10.76 15.30
CA MET A 424 -7.86 11.49 15.35
C MET A 424 -8.11 12.87 15.97
N ALA A 425 -7.17 13.38 16.76
CA ALA A 425 -7.20 14.73 17.31
C ALA A 425 -5.93 15.52 16.96
N PRO A 426 -5.68 15.77 15.65
CA PRO A 426 -4.54 16.58 15.24
C PRO A 426 -4.63 18.00 15.78
N GLN A 427 -3.49 18.65 15.97
CA GLN A 427 -3.45 20.09 16.21
C GLN A 427 -3.84 20.84 14.92
N THR A 428 -4.16 22.13 15.03
CA THR A 428 -4.49 22.95 13.84
C THR A 428 -3.39 22.94 12.76
N ILE A 429 -2.11 22.99 13.15
CA ILE A 429 -0.96 22.96 12.21
C ILE A 429 -0.91 21.68 11.37
N ASP A 430 -1.43 20.59 11.90
CA ASP A 430 -1.38 19.26 11.31
C ASP A 430 -2.44 19.05 10.22
N MET A 431 -3.36 20.00 10.04
CA MET A 431 -4.47 19.91 9.08
C MET A 431 -4.56 21.12 8.12
N GLN A 432 -3.57 22.02 8.11
CA GLN A 432 -3.56 23.22 7.25
C GLN A 432 -3.48 22.90 5.74
N SER A 433 -3.00 21.72 5.34
CA SER A 433 -3.03 21.27 3.94
C SER A 433 -3.03 19.75 3.85
N THR A 434 -3.48 19.20 2.74
CA THR A 434 -3.45 17.75 2.47
C THR A 434 -2.04 17.15 2.40
N GLY A 435 -0.99 17.99 2.41
CA GLY A 435 0.41 17.58 2.42
C GLY A 435 0.99 17.32 3.81
N THR A 436 0.31 17.71 4.90
CA THR A 436 0.77 17.45 6.28
C THR A 436 0.57 15.97 6.65
N GLU A 437 1.39 15.45 7.55
CA GLU A 437 1.42 14.00 7.83
C GLU A 437 0.10 13.46 8.41
N TYR A 438 -0.59 14.25 9.25
CA TYR A 438 -1.92 13.87 9.77
C TYR A 438 -2.99 13.87 8.70
N PHE A 439 -3.05 14.91 7.86
CA PHE A 439 -4.04 14.96 6.80
C PHE A 439 -3.78 13.85 5.76
N LYS A 440 -2.52 13.60 5.39
CA LYS A 440 -2.14 12.43 4.58
C LYS A 440 -2.66 11.13 5.18
N THR A 441 -2.45 10.92 6.47
CA THR A 441 -2.93 9.72 7.17
C THR A 441 -4.44 9.63 7.11
N ALA A 442 -5.16 10.69 7.49
CA ALA A 442 -6.62 10.74 7.50
C ALA A 442 -7.22 10.40 6.12
N LEU A 443 -6.65 10.95 5.04
CA LEU A 443 -7.05 10.61 3.67
C LEU A 443 -6.69 9.17 3.29
N ALA A 444 -5.51 8.70 3.68
CA ALA A 444 -5.04 7.35 3.38
C ALA A 444 -5.81 6.26 4.13
N VAL A 445 -6.53 6.58 5.21
CA VAL A 445 -7.44 5.68 5.96
C VAL A 445 -8.90 6.12 5.93
N LYS A 446 -9.28 7.00 4.99
CA LYS A 446 -10.60 7.63 4.95
C LYS A 446 -11.78 6.64 5.00
N ASP A 447 -11.67 5.49 4.36
CA ASP A 447 -12.70 4.43 4.34
C ASP A 447 -12.93 3.74 5.70
N ILE A 448 -11.99 3.86 6.64
CA ILE A 448 -12.09 3.29 8.00
C ILE A 448 -12.10 4.36 9.10
N LEU A 449 -11.93 5.64 8.74
CA LEU A 449 -11.89 6.77 9.65
C LEU A 449 -13.30 7.16 10.09
N THR A 450 -13.53 7.23 11.40
CA THR A 450 -14.80 7.67 11.97
C THR A 450 -14.91 9.19 12.01
N VAL A 451 -13.96 9.88 12.65
CA VAL A 451 -13.95 11.36 12.73
C VAL A 451 -12.57 11.91 13.07
N VAL A 452 -12.21 13.03 12.44
CA VAL A 452 -11.12 13.91 12.87
C VAL A 452 -11.72 15.00 13.74
N ASN A 453 -11.41 14.94 15.04
CA ASN A 453 -11.75 15.94 16.03
C ASN A 453 -10.55 16.87 16.22
N MET A 454 -10.23 17.69 15.21
CA MET A 454 -9.07 18.59 15.28
C MET A 454 -9.17 19.49 16.52
N GLN A 455 -8.04 19.74 17.17
CA GLN A 455 -7.94 20.59 18.35
C GLN A 455 -7.92 22.08 17.93
N TYR A 456 -9.05 22.79 18.04
CA TYR A 456 -9.17 24.21 17.67
C TYR A 456 -8.73 25.17 18.81
N TYR A 457 -7.71 24.79 19.57
CA TYR A 457 -7.24 25.49 20.75
C TYR A 457 -5.74 25.31 20.94
N ASN A 458 -5.15 26.00 21.94
CA ASN A 458 -3.70 26.09 22.11
C ASN A 458 -2.95 26.43 20.81
N SER A 459 -3.60 27.24 19.96
CA SER A 459 -3.14 27.53 18.61
C SER A 459 -2.94 29.03 18.41
N GLY A 460 -1.97 29.37 17.56
CA GLY A 460 -1.87 30.70 17.00
C GLY A 460 -3.04 31.01 16.05
N SER A 461 -2.89 32.10 15.29
CA SER A 461 -3.81 32.32 14.17
C SER A 461 -3.46 31.39 13.02
N MET A 462 -4.47 30.94 12.28
CA MET A 462 -4.34 29.98 11.18
C MET A 462 -5.05 30.51 9.94
N LEU A 463 -4.66 30.00 8.77
CA LEU A 463 -5.38 30.31 7.54
C LEU A 463 -6.67 29.50 7.49
N GLY A 464 -7.77 30.10 7.02
CA GLY A 464 -8.96 29.38 6.60
C GLY A 464 -8.85 28.83 5.18
N CYS A 465 -9.85 28.08 4.74
CA CYS A 465 -9.91 27.58 3.36
C CYS A 465 -9.99 28.69 2.29
N ASP A 466 -10.34 29.92 2.68
CA ASP A 466 -10.34 31.11 1.81
C ASP A 466 -8.99 31.86 1.81
N GLY A 467 -7.98 31.33 2.50
CA GLY A 467 -6.64 31.91 2.59
C GLY A 467 -6.53 33.10 3.55
N LYS A 468 -7.59 33.47 4.28
CA LYS A 468 -7.52 34.55 5.30
C LYS A 468 -7.09 34.02 6.65
N VAL A 469 -6.55 34.92 7.48
CA VAL A 469 -6.10 34.61 8.84
C VAL A 469 -7.26 34.70 9.82
N TYR A 470 -7.45 33.66 10.63
CA TYR A 470 -8.42 33.58 11.70
C TYR A 470 -7.73 33.26 13.02
N SER A 471 -8.21 33.83 14.12
CA SER A 471 -7.68 33.58 15.46
C SER A 471 -8.63 32.68 16.26
N GLN A 472 -8.04 31.74 17.02
CA GLN A 472 -8.77 30.87 17.93
C GLN A 472 -9.70 31.63 18.87
N GLY A 473 -10.73 30.96 19.38
CA GLY A 473 -11.72 31.60 20.26
C GLY A 473 -12.93 32.21 19.52
N SER A 474 -13.11 31.94 18.23
CA SER A 474 -14.16 32.56 17.39
C SER A 474 -14.92 31.55 16.52
N VAL A 475 -16.16 31.88 16.15
CA VAL A 475 -16.96 31.11 15.18
C VAL A 475 -16.20 30.97 13.86
N ASP A 476 -15.57 32.05 13.39
CA ASP A 476 -14.86 32.06 12.13
C ASP A 476 -13.67 31.11 12.13
N PHE A 477 -12.92 31.01 13.23
CA PHE A 477 -11.82 30.05 13.34
C PHE A 477 -12.30 28.60 13.25
N LEU A 478 -13.38 28.25 13.97
CA LEU A 478 -13.94 26.90 13.92
C LEU A 478 -14.42 26.54 12.50
N THR A 479 -15.17 27.46 11.89
CA THR A 479 -15.82 27.21 10.60
C THR A 479 -14.84 27.25 9.42
N ALA A 480 -13.91 28.21 9.40
CA ALA A 480 -12.95 28.38 8.31
C ALA A 480 -11.89 27.27 8.26
N LEU A 481 -11.49 26.71 9.41
CA LEU A 481 -10.56 25.58 9.46
C LEU A 481 -11.27 24.24 9.24
N ALA A 482 -12.51 24.05 9.71
CA ALA A 482 -13.31 22.87 9.36
C ALA A 482 -13.53 22.77 7.84
N CYS A 483 -13.68 23.92 7.17
CA CYS A 483 -13.78 24.01 5.72
C CYS A 483 -12.55 23.41 5.00
N ILE A 484 -11.33 23.57 5.55
CA ILE A 484 -10.10 23.01 4.96
C ILE A 484 -10.18 21.49 4.91
N GLN A 485 -10.64 20.87 5.99
CA GLN A 485 -10.76 19.42 6.10
C GLN A 485 -11.75 18.86 5.08
N ILE A 486 -12.93 19.49 4.97
CA ILE A 486 -13.99 19.05 4.07
C ILE A 486 -13.60 19.29 2.61
N GLN A 487 -13.12 20.48 2.26
CA GLN A 487 -12.68 20.79 0.89
C GLN A 487 -11.39 20.05 0.49
N GLY A 488 -10.57 19.68 1.47
CA GLY A 488 -9.38 18.86 1.27
C GLY A 488 -9.66 17.35 1.14
N GLY A 489 -10.93 16.94 1.19
CA GLY A 489 -11.36 15.61 0.75
C GLY A 489 -11.93 14.69 1.84
N LEU A 490 -12.03 15.14 3.10
CA LEU A 490 -12.80 14.39 4.11
C LEU A 490 -14.31 14.54 3.89
N ASP A 491 -15.07 13.49 4.18
CA ASP A 491 -16.53 13.64 4.23
C ASP A 491 -16.91 14.50 5.45
N PRO A 492 -17.95 15.34 5.40
CA PRO A 492 -18.34 16.12 6.58
C PRO A 492 -18.63 15.26 7.82
N SER A 493 -19.14 14.04 7.64
CA SER A 493 -19.35 13.09 8.75
C SER A 493 -18.06 12.58 9.40
N GLN A 494 -16.90 12.96 8.87
CA GLN A 494 -15.57 12.68 9.39
C GLN A 494 -14.90 13.92 9.98
N VAL A 495 -15.62 15.03 10.16
CA VAL A 495 -15.09 16.28 10.71
C VAL A 495 -15.87 16.67 11.97
N GLY A 496 -15.15 16.86 13.08
CA GLY A 496 -15.67 17.31 14.37
C GLY A 496 -14.91 18.54 14.90
N LEU A 497 -15.58 19.35 15.72
CA LEU A 497 -15.03 20.57 16.30
C LEU A 497 -14.51 20.33 17.71
N GLY A 498 -13.19 20.16 17.88
CA GLY A 498 -12.54 19.99 19.18
C GLY A 498 -12.27 21.31 19.90
N VAL A 499 -12.88 21.52 21.07
CA VAL A 499 -12.72 22.74 21.88
C VAL A 499 -12.53 22.43 23.36
N PRO A 500 -11.90 23.31 24.17
CA PRO A 500 -11.78 23.10 25.61
C PRO A 500 -13.15 23.17 26.29
N ALA A 501 -13.41 22.29 27.25
CA ALA A 501 -14.67 22.25 27.99
C ALA A 501 -14.88 23.48 28.88
N SER A 502 -13.77 24.08 29.33
CA SER A 502 -13.75 25.28 30.16
C SER A 502 -12.45 26.06 29.91
N THR A 503 -12.35 27.27 30.46
CA THR A 503 -11.11 28.07 30.45
C THR A 503 -9.94 27.40 31.16
N ARG A 504 -10.17 26.34 31.96
CA ARG A 504 -9.13 25.54 32.60
C ARG A 504 -8.73 24.31 31.79
N GLY A 505 -9.47 23.98 30.73
CA GLY A 505 -9.19 22.81 29.90
C GLY A 505 -7.95 22.99 29.03
N ALA A 506 -7.62 24.22 28.64
CA ALA A 506 -6.48 24.52 27.78
C ALA A 506 -5.85 25.87 28.16
N GLY A 507 -4.60 26.09 27.77
CA GLY A 507 -3.92 27.36 27.99
C GLY A 507 -4.53 28.51 27.19
N SER A 508 -5.18 28.21 26.07
CA SER A 508 -5.90 29.20 25.26
C SER A 508 -6.90 28.54 24.30
N GLY A 509 -7.79 29.33 23.67
CA GLY A 509 -8.73 28.83 22.65
C GLY A 509 -10.08 28.33 23.18
N TYR A 510 -10.36 28.46 24.49
CA TYR A 510 -11.71 28.26 25.03
C TYR A 510 -12.73 29.17 24.33
N VAL A 511 -13.92 28.63 24.09
CA VAL A 511 -15.08 29.36 23.56
C VAL A 511 -16.33 29.06 24.38
N ASP A 512 -17.21 30.04 24.51
CA ASP A 512 -18.53 29.82 25.09
C ASP A 512 -19.31 28.76 24.28
N PRO A 513 -20.10 27.87 24.91
CA PRO A 513 -20.90 26.87 24.21
C PRO A 513 -21.78 27.44 23.09
N GLN A 514 -22.25 28.69 23.19
CA GLN A 514 -23.01 29.36 22.13
C GLN A 514 -22.18 29.55 20.85
N ILE A 515 -20.86 29.79 20.96
CA ILE A 515 -19.96 29.88 19.80
C ILE A 515 -19.83 28.54 19.10
N VAL A 516 -19.76 27.43 19.86
CA VAL A 516 -19.73 26.07 19.29
C VAL A 516 -21.03 25.80 18.53
N LYS A 517 -22.19 26.09 19.12
CA LYS A 517 -23.50 25.94 18.48
C LYS A 517 -23.61 26.77 17.19
N ASN A 518 -23.19 28.04 17.25
CA ASN A 518 -23.18 28.92 16.08
C ASN A 518 -22.29 28.37 14.95
N ALA A 519 -21.12 27.82 15.27
CA ALA A 519 -20.26 27.18 14.28
C ALA A 519 -20.88 25.92 13.67
N LEU A 520 -21.52 25.07 14.49
CA LEU A 520 -22.23 23.88 14.02
C LEU A 520 -23.40 24.25 13.11
N ASP A 521 -24.24 25.20 13.50
CA ASP A 521 -25.33 25.73 12.67
C ASP A 521 -24.81 26.38 11.39
N CYS A 522 -23.66 27.07 11.44
CA CYS A 522 -23.08 27.69 10.26
C CYS A 522 -22.66 26.63 9.25
N LEU A 523 -21.96 25.60 9.70
CA LEU A 523 -21.48 24.51 8.85
C LEU A 523 -22.65 23.65 8.34
N THR A 524 -23.66 23.37 9.16
CA THR A 524 -24.74 22.41 8.80
C THR A 524 -25.96 23.05 8.13
N LYS A 525 -26.21 24.36 8.36
CA LYS A 525 -27.43 25.06 7.92
C LYS A 525 -27.16 26.46 7.34
N LEU A 526 -25.91 26.94 7.33
CA LEU A 526 -25.53 28.30 6.90
C LEU A 526 -26.17 29.44 7.73
N THR A 527 -26.51 29.15 8.98
CA THR A 527 -27.06 30.10 9.97
C THR A 527 -26.09 30.29 11.13
N GLY A 528 -26.07 31.45 11.80
CA GLY A 528 -25.16 31.68 12.93
C GLY A 528 -23.67 31.82 12.55
N CYS A 529 -23.37 31.97 11.26
CA CYS A 529 -22.01 32.25 10.77
C CYS A 529 -21.47 33.60 11.28
N GLY A 530 -20.14 33.70 11.39
CA GLY A 530 -19.46 34.97 11.58
C GLY A 530 -19.19 35.66 10.25
N THR A 531 -18.01 36.26 10.11
CA THR A 531 -17.59 36.89 8.85
C THR A 531 -17.23 35.86 7.78
N PHE A 532 -16.79 34.66 8.19
CA PHE A 532 -16.62 33.53 7.31
C PHE A 532 -17.94 32.80 7.13
N LYS A 533 -18.28 32.48 5.87
CA LYS A 533 -19.46 31.68 5.52
C LYS A 533 -19.07 30.63 4.49
N PRO A 534 -19.27 29.32 4.76
CA PRO A 534 -19.09 28.27 3.77
C PRO A 534 -19.95 28.51 2.52
N ALA A 535 -19.43 28.09 1.35
CA ALA A 535 -20.17 28.20 0.09
C ALA A 535 -21.41 27.30 0.03
N GLN A 536 -21.45 26.22 0.82
CA GLN A 536 -22.56 25.30 0.94
C GLN A 536 -22.69 24.78 2.37
N ALA A 537 -23.89 24.31 2.73
CA ALA A 537 -24.13 23.61 3.98
C ALA A 537 -23.58 22.17 3.91
N TRP A 538 -23.19 21.63 5.06
CA TRP A 538 -22.73 20.28 5.27
C TRP A 538 -23.55 19.58 6.36
N PRO A 539 -24.79 19.15 6.05
CA PRO A 539 -25.72 18.61 7.05
C PRO A 539 -25.20 17.35 7.75
N SER A 540 -24.29 16.60 7.13
CA SER A 540 -23.72 15.38 7.70
C SER A 540 -22.54 15.61 8.66
N LEU A 541 -22.19 16.87 9.00
CA LEU A 541 -21.08 17.17 9.92
C LEU A 541 -21.17 16.35 11.21
N ARG A 542 -20.05 15.73 11.64
CA ARG A 542 -20.09 14.80 12.79
C ARG A 542 -20.53 15.47 14.09
N GLY A 543 -20.07 16.67 14.40
CA GLY A 543 -20.42 17.32 15.67
C GLY A 543 -19.21 17.91 16.36
N ALA A 544 -19.07 17.65 17.65
CA ALA A 544 -18.11 18.33 18.52
C ALA A 544 -17.28 17.36 19.35
N MET A 545 -16.13 17.84 19.81
CA MET A 545 -15.26 17.16 20.74
C MET A 545 -14.85 18.11 21.85
N THR A 546 -14.61 17.59 23.05
CA THR A 546 -14.00 18.39 24.10
C THR A 546 -12.89 17.70 24.89
N TRP A 547 -11.86 18.50 25.16
CA TRP A 547 -10.93 18.26 26.25
C TRP A 547 -11.41 19.05 27.48
N SER A 548 -11.93 18.44 28.53
CA SER A 548 -12.14 17.00 28.79
C SER A 548 -13.45 16.82 29.57
N THR A 549 -13.96 15.58 29.71
CA THR A 549 -15.18 15.31 30.52
C THR A 549 -14.98 15.74 31.98
N ASN A 550 -13.75 15.59 32.48
CA ASN A 550 -13.34 15.98 33.84
C ASN A 550 -13.38 17.51 34.02
N TRP A 551 -12.87 18.27 33.04
CA TRP A 551 -12.95 19.74 33.09
C TRP A 551 -14.38 20.25 32.90
N ASP A 552 -15.19 19.57 32.09
CA ASP A 552 -16.62 19.85 31.98
C ASP A 552 -17.33 19.62 33.32
N ALA A 553 -17.08 18.49 33.99
CA ALA A 553 -17.61 18.20 35.32
C ALA A 553 -17.17 19.24 36.37
N THR A 554 -15.92 19.68 36.31
CA THR A 554 -15.39 20.76 37.17
C THR A 554 -16.16 22.06 36.95
N ALA A 555 -16.57 22.34 35.72
CA ALA A 555 -17.37 23.50 35.34
C ALA A 555 -18.88 23.28 35.46
N GLY A 556 -19.34 22.24 36.17
CA GLY A 556 -20.76 21.98 36.39
C GLY A 556 -21.51 21.44 35.16
N ASN A 557 -20.81 20.74 34.26
CA ASN A 557 -21.33 20.17 33.01
C ASN A 557 -21.88 21.21 32.03
N ALA A 558 -21.44 22.47 32.16
CA ALA A 558 -21.98 23.58 31.36
C ALA A 558 -21.79 23.36 29.85
N TRP A 559 -20.67 22.76 29.44
CA TRP A 559 -20.37 22.54 28.03
C TRP A 559 -21.23 21.41 27.46
N SER A 560 -21.24 20.22 28.09
CA SER A 560 -22.00 19.08 27.57
C SER A 560 -23.52 19.30 27.63
N ASN A 561 -24.04 19.99 28.65
CA ASN A 561 -25.46 20.31 28.76
C ASN A 561 -25.93 21.26 27.65
N ALA A 562 -25.05 22.13 27.12
CA ALA A 562 -25.38 23.07 26.06
C ALA A 562 -25.08 22.53 24.66
N VAL A 563 -23.91 21.91 24.47
CA VAL A 563 -23.45 21.42 23.16
C VAL A 563 -24.07 20.07 22.81
N GLY A 564 -24.24 19.16 23.78
CA GLY A 564 -24.79 17.82 23.56
C GLY A 564 -26.15 17.82 22.88
N PRO A 565 -27.19 18.40 23.50
CA PRO A 565 -28.53 18.46 22.90
C PRO A 565 -28.55 19.17 21.54
N HIS A 566 -27.67 20.17 21.34
CA HIS A 566 -27.57 20.86 20.05
C HIS A 566 -26.98 19.97 18.97
N VAL A 567 -25.88 19.25 19.25
CA VAL A 567 -25.29 18.25 18.35
C VAL A 567 -26.30 17.16 18.02
N HIS A 568 -26.99 16.61 19.03
CA HIS A 568 -28.01 15.56 18.82
C HIS A 568 -29.25 16.04 18.04
N GLY A 569 -29.47 17.35 17.95
CA GLY A 569 -30.54 17.99 17.17
C GLY A 569 -30.11 18.54 15.80
N LEU A 570 -28.90 18.22 15.34
CA LEU A 570 -28.44 18.57 13.99
C LEU A 570 -29.22 17.78 12.90
N PRO A 571 -29.35 18.34 11.68
CA PRO A 571 -30.25 17.85 10.63
C PRO A 571 -29.81 16.52 10.00
#